data_AF-A0A1I2YQ77-F1
#
_entry.id   AF-A0A1I2YQ77-F1
#
_cell.length_a   1.000
_cell.length_b   1.000
_cell.length_c   1.000
_cell.angle_alpha   90.00
_cell.angle_beta   90.00
_cell.angle_gamma   90.00
#
_symmetry.space_group_name_H-M   'P 1'
#
loop_
_entity.id
_entity.type
_entity.pdbx_description
1 polymer ?
#
loop_
_entity_poly.entity_id
_entity_poly.type
_entity_poly.pdbx_seq_one_letter_code
_entity_poly.pdbx_strand_id
1 'polypeptide(L)'
;MNVPKIIAKQAMINRKTFYCHYESKAVLFDEIVKDTLDLLMQNLQYEKLDFDNALFSIDLKREIQTILHNVAENRRLFRILFNCSSSYELTMQIERLLQIKIIYKLIDSNPAKAFTEIPQDLLASSVSSVFMRIIKWWINQDVYSEEDAAKIFLKLVSTGFTKSFGFINYEH
;
A
#
# COMPACT_ATOMS: atom_id res chain seq x y z
N MET A 1 5.34 -20.70 -8.52
CA MET A 1 3.95 -20.25 -8.34
C MET A 1 3.49 -20.67 -6.96
N ASN A 2 3.64 -19.80 -5.95
CA ASN A 2 3.17 -20.07 -4.59
C ASN A 2 1.69 -19.70 -4.53
N VAL A 3 0.82 -20.70 -4.59
CA VAL A 3 -0.61 -20.50 -4.34
C VAL A 3 -0.75 -20.05 -2.88
N PRO A 4 -1.38 -18.89 -2.59
CA PRO A 4 -1.64 -18.45 -1.22
C PRO A 4 -2.34 -19.55 -0.42
N LYS A 5 -1.90 -19.79 0.83
CA LYS A 5 -2.45 -20.85 1.71
C LYS A 5 -3.99 -20.80 1.78
N ILE A 6 -4.56 -19.60 1.63
CA ILE A 6 -5.99 -19.31 1.60
C ILE A 6 -6.70 -20.02 0.43
N ILE A 7 -6.18 -19.96 -0.80
CA ILE A 7 -6.81 -20.56 -1.99
C ILE A 7 -6.72 -22.09 -1.91
N ALA A 8 -5.57 -22.63 -1.48
CA ALA A 8 -5.37 -24.06 -1.30
C ALA A 8 -6.32 -24.65 -0.24
N LYS A 9 -6.54 -23.94 0.88
CA LYS A 9 -7.47 -24.38 1.94
C LYS A 9 -8.95 -24.21 1.57
N GLN A 10 -9.33 -23.15 0.85
CA GLN A 10 -10.71 -22.97 0.36
C GLN A 10 -11.10 -24.04 -0.67
N ALA A 11 -10.16 -24.49 -1.51
CA ALA A 11 -10.41 -25.53 -2.50
C ALA A 11 -10.58 -26.94 -1.89
N MET A 12 -10.05 -27.18 -0.69
CA MET A 12 -10.03 -28.50 -0.05
C MET A 12 -11.05 -28.70 1.07
N ILE A 13 -11.70 -27.65 1.61
CA ILE A 13 -12.44 -27.77 2.87
C ILE A 13 -13.81 -27.06 2.81
N ASN A 14 -14.88 -27.80 3.13
CA ASN A 14 -16.24 -27.28 3.37
C ASN A 14 -16.18 -26.14 4.42
N ARG A 15 -16.97 -25.06 4.23
CA ARG A 15 -17.10 -23.93 5.17
C ARG A 15 -17.27 -24.35 6.63
N LYS A 16 -17.94 -25.47 6.92
CA LYS A 16 -18.13 -25.99 8.30
C LYS A 16 -16.83 -26.49 8.94
N THR A 17 -15.92 -27.10 8.18
CA THR A 17 -14.63 -27.60 8.68
C THR A 17 -13.54 -26.53 8.68
N PHE A 18 -13.68 -25.49 7.84
CA PHE A 18 -12.76 -24.35 7.79
C PHE A 18 -12.73 -23.56 9.11
N TYR A 19 -13.88 -23.39 9.77
CA TYR A 19 -13.96 -22.76 11.09
C TYR A 19 -13.47 -23.66 12.24
N CYS A 20 -13.21 -24.94 12.00
CA CYS A 20 -12.79 -25.89 13.04
C CYS A 20 -11.26 -25.95 13.23
N HIS A 21 -10.50 -25.41 12.27
CA HIS A 21 -9.02 -25.42 12.28
C HIS A 21 -8.38 -24.10 12.76
N TYR A 22 -9.19 -23.09 13.07
CA TYR A 22 -8.72 -21.82 13.59
C TYR A 22 -9.31 -21.60 14.97
N GLU A 23 -8.45 -21.35 15.96
CA GLU A 23 -8.83 -21.11 17.37
C GLU A 23 -9.91 -20.03 17.51
N SER A 24 -9.99 -19.07 16.59
CA SER A 24 -11.12 -18.16 16.44
C SER A 24 -11.16 -17.48 15.06
N LYS A 25 -12.30 -16.86 14.73
CA LYS A 25 -12.47 -15.99 13.55
C LYS A 25 -11.47 -14.81 13.52
N ALA A 26 -10.99 -14.36 14.67
CA ALA A 26 -10.03 -13.26 14.78
C ALA A 26 -8.63 -13.68 14.29
N VAL A 27 -8.14 -14.85 14.72
CA VAL A 27 -6.83 -15.37 14.30
C VAL A 27 -6.74 -15.53 12.78
N LEU A 28 -7.80 -16.07 12.17
CA LEU A 28 -7.86 -16.17 10.71
C LEU A 28 -7.84 -14.79 10.03
N PHE A 29 -8.51 -13.80 10.61
CA PHE A 29 -8.53 -12.45 10.06
C PHE A 29 -7.13 -11.83 10.10
N ASP A 30 -6.42 -11.97 11.21
CA ASP A 30 -5.04 -11.49 11.35
C ASP A 30 -4.09 -12.17 10.36
N GLU A 31 -4.24 -13.48 10.12
CA GLU A 31 -3.52 -14.18 9.06
C GLU A 31 -3.81 -13.62 7.68
N ILE A 32 -5.08 -13.31 7.36
CA ILE A 32 -5.45 -12.71 6.08
C ILE A 32 -4.83 -11.32 5.92
N VAL A 33 -4.86 -10.48 6.96
CA VAL A 33 -4.21 -9.16 6.94
C VAL A 33 -2.72 -9.30 6.66
N LYS A 34 -2.05 -10.20 7.38
CA LYS A 34 -0.62 -10.45 7.22
C LYS A 34 -0.28 -10.95 5.82
N ASP A 35 -0.95 -12.01 5.35
CA ASP A 35 -0.71 -12.57 4.01
C ASP A 35 -0.97 -11.54 2.91
N THR A 36 -2.00 -10.70 3.08
CA THR A 36 -2.32 -9.62 2.13
C THR A 36 -1.20 -8.57 2.12
N LEU A 37 -0.69 -8.19 3.28
CA LEU A 37 0.41 -7.24 3.38
C LEU A 37 1.71 -7.81 2.80
N ASP A 38 2.03 -9.07 3.09
CA ASP A 38 3.24 -9.73 2.61
C ASP A 38 3.24 -9.82 1.08
N LEU A 39 2.08 -10.13 0.48
CA LEU A 39 1.91 -10.07 -0.98
C LEU A 39 2.07 -8.65 -1.50
N LEU A 40 1.43 -7.68 -0.86
CA LEU A 40 1.48 -6.28 -1.30
C LEU A 40 2.91 -5.71 -1.26
N MET A 41 3.70 -6.12 -0.27
CA MET A 41 5.05 -5.63 0.00
C MET A 41 6.16 -6.54 -0.53
N GLN A 42 5.81 -7.57 -1.30
CA GLN A 42 6.77 -8.53 -1.85
C GLN A 42 7.86 -7.83 -2.66
N ASN A 43 9.11 -8.32 -2.58
CA ASN A 43 10.25 -7.79 -3.35
C ASN A 43 10.64 -6.33 -3.05
N LEU A 44 10.05 -5.69 -2.04
CA LEU A 44 10.56 -4.43 -1.53
C LEU A 44 11.82 -4.70 -0.70
N GLN A 45 12.95 -4.21 -1.18
CA GLN A 45 14.21 -4.26 -0.44
C GLN A 45 14.21 -3.14 0.61
N TYR A 46 14.27 -3.51 1.89
CA TYR A 46 14.49 -2.57 3.00
C TYR A 46 15.99 -2.32 3.14
N GLU A 47 16.65 -1.85 2.07
CA GLU A 47 18.01 -1.34 2.25
C GLU A 47 17.94 0.10 2.77
N LYS A 48 18.84 0.41 3.71
CA LYS A 48 19.07 1.77 4.19
C LYS A 48 19.45 2.62 2.98
N LEU A 49 18.54 3.48 2.54
CA LEU A 49 18.77 4.39 1.43
C LEU A 49 19.63 5.56 1.91
N ASP A 50 20.73 5.81 1.19
CA ASP A 50 21.55 7.01 1.35
C ASP A 50 20.82 8.18 0.68
N PHE A 51 20.50 9.22 1.45
CA PHE A 51 19.55 10.25 1.05
C PHE A 51 20.23 11.48 0.41
N ASP A 52 20.04 11.61 -0.90
CA ASP A 52 20.01 12.89 -1.61
C ASP A 52 18.57 13.16 -2.09
N ASN A 53 18.10 14.41 -2.12
CA ASN A 53 16.68 14.74 -2.39
C ASN A 53 16.15 14.19 -3.74
N ALA A 54 17.03 14.02 -4.74
CA ALA A 54 16.67 13.38 -6.01
C ALA A 54 16.46 11.86 -5.85
N LEU A 55 17.23 11.18 -4.99
CA LEU A 55 17.09 9.75 -4.71
C LEU A 55 15.75 9.45 -4.02
N PHE A 56 15.31 10.26 -3.06
CA PHE A 56 14.02 10.07 -2.37
C PHE A 56 12.84 9.97 -3.35
N SER A 57 12.83 10.82 -4.38
CA SER A 57 11.77 10.83 -5.41
C SER A 57 11.82 9.60 -6.33
N ILE A 58 13.02 9.08 -6.59
CA ILE A 58 13.27 7.93 -7.46
C ILE A 58 12.92 6.64 -6.70
N ASP A 59 13.26 6.54 -5.43
CA ASP A 59 13.01 5.36 -4.61
C ASP A 59 11.54 5.21 -4.24
N LEU A 60 10.86 6.31 -3.86
CA LEU A 60 9.42 6.28 -3.64
C LEU A 60 8.67 5.82 -4.90
N LYS A 61 9.04 6.34 -6.08
CA LYS A 61 8.46 5.92 -7.36
C LYS A 61 8.67 4.42 -7.61
N ARG A 62 9.89 3.91 -7.43
CA ARG A 62 10.18 2.47 -7.60
C ARG A 62 9.36 1.62 -6.66
N GLU A 63 9.23 2.00 -5.40
CA GLU A 63 8.44 1.24 -4.43
C GLU A 63 6.95 1.21 -4.77
N ILE A 64 6.40 2.35 -5.19
CA ILE A 64 5.02 2.41 -5.68
C ILE A 64 4.82 1.47 -6.86
N GLN A 65 5.76 1.47 -7.81
CA GLN A 65 5.73 0.57 -8.96
C GLN A 65 5.81 -0.89 -8.52
N THR A 66 6.72 -1.24 -7.60
CA THR A 66 6.83 -2.60 -7.05
C THR A 66 5.54 -3.05 -6.36
N ILE A 67 4.94 -2.19 -5.53
CA ILE A 67 3.67 -2.52 -4.86
C ILE A 67 2.56 -2.74 -5.89
N LEU A 68 2.43 -1.85 -6.88
CA LEU A 68 1.41 -1.98 -7.92
C LEU A 68 1.63 -3.21 -8.80
N HIS A 69 2.89 -3.56 -9.08
CA HIS A 69 3.26 -4.78 -9.78
C HIS A 69 2.85 -6.03 -8.99
N ASN A 70 3.13 -6.09 -7.69
CA ASN A 70 2.67 -7.19 -6.83
C ASN A 70 1.14 -7.32 -6.83
N VAL A 71 0.43 -6.18 -6.86
CA VAL A 71 -1.02 -6.14 -6.98
C VAL A 71 -1.47 -6.64 -8.35
N ALA A 72 -0.78 -6.33 -9.44
CA ALA A 72 -1.10 -6.81 -10.78
C ALA A 72 -0.97 -8.34 -10.89
N GLU A 73 0.14 -8.89 -10.43
CA GLU A 73 0.42 -10.34 -10.41
C GLU A 73 -0.67 -11.12 -9.66
N ASN A 74 -1.29 -10.48 -8.67
CA ASN A 74 -2.34 -11.06 -7.83
C ASN A 74 -3.69 -10.35 -7.97
N ARG A 75 -3.95 -9.68 -9.10
CA ARG A 75 -5.06 -8.71 -9.24
C ARG A 75 -6.43 -9.29 -8.93
N ARG A 76 -6.68 -10.52 -9.36
CA ARG A 76 -7.94 -11.24 -9.07
C ARG A 76 -8.13 -11.44 -7.57
N LEU A 77 -7.07 -11.80 -6.84
CA LEU A 77 -7.12 -12.00 -5.40
C LEU A 77 -7.39 -10.67 -4.68
N PHE A 78 -6.67 -9.62 -5.02
CA PHE A 78 -6.89 -8.29 -4.45
C PHE A 78 -8.29 -7.75 -4.72
N ARG A 79 -8.86 -8.01 -5.90
CA ARG A 79 -10.25 -7.67 -6.22
C ARG A 79 -11.24 -8.39 -5.30
N ILE A 80 -11.01 -9.67 -4.99
CA ILE A 80 -11.84 -10.43 -4.05
C ILE A 80 -11.69 -9.87 -2.62
N LEU A 81 -10.45 -9.67 -2.18
CA LEU A 81 -10.14 -9.22 -0.82
C LEU A 81 -10.70 -7.82 -0.52
N PHE A 82 -10.53 -6.87 -1.43
CA PHE A 82 -10.89 -5.47 -1.20
C PHE A 82 -12.33 -5.10 -1.55
N ASN A 83 -13.04 -5.90 -2.36
CA ASN A 83 -14.46 -5.67 -2.67
C ASN A 83 -15.43 -6.50 -1.82
N CYS A 84 -14.95 -7.38 -0.94
CA CYS A 84 -15.81 -8.11 -0.03
C CYS A 84 -16.59 -7.15 0.88
N SER A 85 -17.86 -7.44 1.20
CA SER A 85 -18.67 -6.58 2.08
C SER A 85 -18.09 -6.42 3.49
N SER A 86 -17.20 -7.34 3.91
CA SER A 86 -16.44 -7.28 5.16
C SER A 86 -14.98 -6.82 4.99
N SER A 87 -14.61 -6.23 3.83
CA SER A 87 -13.23 -5.82 3.53
C SER A 87 -12.80 -4.51 4.20
N TYR A 88 -13.72 -3.82 4.86
CA TYR A 88 -13.45 -2.51 5.48
C TYR A 88 -12.30 -2.60 6.49
N GLU A 89 -12.38 -3.54 7.43
CA GLU A 89 -11.35 -3.75 8.45
C GLU A 89 -10.00 -4.13 7.82
N LEU A 90 -10.02 -5.02 6.81
CA LEU A 90 -8.81 -5.42 6.08
C LEU A 90 -8.17 -4.20 5.40
N THR A 91 -8.98 -3.37 4.73
CA THR A 91 -8.50 -2.17 4.05
C THR A 91 -7.90 -1.19 5.06
N MET A 92 -8.59 -0.92 6.17
CA MET A 92 -8.08 -0.04 7.23
C MET A 92 -6.74 -0.51 7.78
N GLN A 93 -6.59 -1.81 8.07
CA GLN A 93 -5.34 -2.32 8.63
C GLN A 93 -4.18 -2.23 7.64
N ILE A 94 -4.41 -2.57 6.37
CA ILE A 94 -3.40 -2.42 5.31
C ILE A 94 -3.01 -0.94 5.14
N GLU A 95 -3.99 -0.03 5.11
CA GLU A 95 -3.76 1.41 5.00
C GLU A 95 -2.95 1.95 6.18
N ARG A 96 -3.28 1.55 7.41
CA ARG A 96 -2.53 1.91 8.62
C ARG A 96 -1.08 1.43 8.58
N LEU A 97 -0.85 0.22 8.08
CA LEU A 97 0.50 -0.34 7.96
C LEU A 97 1.31 0.40 6.87
N LEU A 98 0.67 0.81 5.78
CA LEU A 98 1.29 1.69 4.78
C LEU A 98 1.62 3.07 5.36
N GLN A 99 0.71 3.67 6.13
CA GLN A 99 0.94 4.94 6.82
C GLN A 99 2.17 4.86 7.72
N ILE A 100 2.26 3.85 8.59
CA ILE A 100 3.40 3.65 9.49
C ILE A 100 4.71 3.62 8.71
N LYS A 101 4.76 2.92 7.58
CA LYS A 101 5.95 2.86 6.72
C LYS A 101 6.31 4.20 6.10
N ILE A 102 5.32 4.99 5.68
CA ILE A 102 5.56 6.34 5.15
C ILE A 102 6.10 7.25 6.26
N ILE A 103 5.53 7.19 7.47
CA ILE A 103 6.01 7.96 8.63
C ILE A 103 7.49 7.64 8.91
N TYR A 104 7.86 6.36 9.00
CA TYR A 104 9.26 5.96 9.22
C TYR A 104 10.19 6.56 8.17
N LYS A 105 9.81 6.53 6.89
CA LYS A 105 10.61 7.12 5.82
C LYS A 105 10.72 8.64 5.92
N LEU A 106 9.63 9.33 6.30
CA LEU A 106 9.65 10.77 6.50
C LEU A 106 10.58 11.17 7.64
N ILE A 107 10.51 10.46 8.77
CA ILE A 107 11.38 10.70 9.94
C ILE A 107 12.86 10.45 9.60
N ASP A 108 13.17 9.30 8.98
CA ASP A 108 14.54 8.94 8.63
C ASP A 108 15.14 9.90 7.60
N SER A 109 14.34 10.38 6.64
CA SER A 109 14.82 11.25 5.56
C SER A 109 15.18 12.67 6.00
N ASN A 110 14.65 13.17 7.13
CA ASN A 110 14.95 14.54 7.56
C ASN A 110 14.68 14.85 9.04
N PRO A 111 15.52 14.33 9.97
CA PRO A 111 15.36 14.58 11.39
C PRO A 111 15.45 16.07 11.80
N ALA A 112 16.08 16.91 10.96
CA ALA A 112 16.27 18.34 11.24
C ALA A 112 15.17 19.26 10.68
N LYS A 113 14.37 18.83 9.68
CA LYS A 113 13.27 19.61 9.09
C LYS A 113 11.89 19.26 9.63
N ALA A 114 11.79 18.88 10.91
CA ALA A 114 10.50 18.60 11.58
C ALA A 114 9.53 19.81 11.68
N PHE A 115 9.82 20.93 11.00
CA PHE A 115 8.97 22.10 10.86
C PHE A 115 8.42 22.19 9.43
N THR A 116 7.62 21.22 9.02
CA THR A 116 6.64 21.43 7.96
C THR A 116 5.38 22.02 8.59
N GLU A 117 4.69 22.94 7.92
CA GLU A 117 3.43 23.55 8.41
C GLU A 117 2.32 22.51 8.65
N ILE A 118 2.54 21.26 8.21
CA ILE A 118 1.59 20.16 8.27
C ILE A 118 2.18 19.05 9.14
N PRO A 119 1.39 18.50 10.07
CA PRO A 119 1.76 17.33 10.85
C PRO A 119 2.11 16.13 9.95
N GLN A 120 3.24 15.47 10.24
CA GLN A 120 3.76 14.35 9.44
C GLN A 120 2.82 13.14 9.43
N ASP A 121 2.11 12.90 10.53
CA ASP A 121 1.09 11.86 10.66
C ASP A 121 -0.10 12.10 9.72
N LEU A 122 -0.52 13.35 9.57
CA LEU A 122 -1.56 13.78 8.63
C LEU A 122 -1.11 13.65 7.17
N LEU A 123 0.15 14.01 6.86
CA LEU A 123 0.71 13.81 5.53
C LEU A 123 0.76 12.32 5.17
N ALA A 124 1.29 11.49 6.07
CA ALA A 124 1.39 10.06 5.85
C ALA A 124 0.02 9.37 5.71
N SER A 125 -0.96 9.77 6.53
CA SER A 125 -2.33 9.26 6.40
C SER A 125 -2.91 9.66 5.04
N SER A 126 -2.78 10.93 4.65
CA SER A 126 -3.29 11.41 3.37
C SER A 126 -2.68 10.67 2.17
N VAL A 127 -1.36 10.46 2.15
CA VAL A 127 -0.68 9.75 1.06
C VAL A 127 -1.09 8.28 1.02
N SER A 128 -1.13 7.59 2.16
CA SER A 128 -1.55 6.17 2.23
C SER A 128 -3.02 5.99 1.84
N SER A 129 -3.92 6.89 2.28
CA SER A 129 -5.33 6.88 1.89
C SER A 129 -5.51 7.08 0.38
N VAL A 130 -4.79 8.02 -0.23
CA VAL A 130 -4.83 8.24 -1.68
C VAL A 130 -4.32 7.00 -2.42
N PHE A 131 -3.24 6.38 -1.93
CA PHE A 131 -2.70 5.18 -2.56
C PHE A 131 -3.70 4.01 -2.50
N MET A 132 -4.28 3.78 -1.32
CA MET A 132 -5.28 2.71 -1.13
C MET A 132 -6.53 2.95 -1.99
N ARG A 133 -6.98 4.21 -2.13
CA ARG A 133 -8.07 4.57 -3.05
C ARG A 133 -7.74 4.21 -4.49
N ILE A 134 -6.54 4.51 -4.96
CA ILE A 134 -6.13 4.21 -6.34
C ILE A 134 -6.02 2.72 -6.56
N ILE A 135 -5.43 1.96 -5.64
CA ILE A 135 -5.38 0.49 -5.72
C ILE A 135 -6.80 -0.08 -5.86
N LYS A 136 -7.73 0.32 -4.97
CA LYS A 136 -9.12 -0.17 -5.00
C LYS A 136 -9.86 0.21 -6.27
N TRP A 137 -9.65 1.42 -6.77
CA TRP A 137 -10.25 1.83 -8.03
C TRP A 137 -9.66 1.01 -9.19
N TRP A 138 -8.33 0.95 -9.29
CA TRP A 138 -7.61 0.38 -10.41
C TRP A 138 -7.80 -1.14 -10.55
N ILE A 139 -7.82 -1.91 -9.46
CA ILE A 139 -8.05 -3.38 -9.55
C ILE A 139 -9.41 -3.74 -10.16
N ASN A 140 -10.34 -2.79 -10.22
CA ASN A 140 -11.66 -2.91 -10.83
C ASN A 140 -11.73 -2.37 -12.27
N GLN A 141 -10.63 -1.89 -12.86
CA GLN A 141 -10.62 -1.32 -14.21
C GLN A 141 -9.83 -2.18 -15.20
N ASP A 142 -10.48 -2.89 -16.12
CA ASP A 142 -9.75 -3.74 -17.06
C ASP A 142 -8.90 -2.96 -18.10
N VAL A 143 -9.13 -1.65 -18.24
CA VAL A 143 -8.50 -0.81 -19.29
C VAL A 143 -7.14 -0.22 -18.87
N TYR A 144 -6.89 -0.01 -17.57
CA TYR A 144 -5.68 0.67 -17.10
C TYR A 144 -4.60 -0.32 -16.65
N SER A 145 -3.35 -0.07 -17.04
CA SER A 145 -2.20 -0.87 -16.61
C SER A 145 -1.71 -0.46 -15.20
N GLU A 146 -0.77 -1.25 -14.65
CA GLU A 146 -0.10 -0.89 -13.38
C GLU A 146 0.71 0.41 -13.51
N GLU A 147 1.31 0.66 -14.68
CA GLU A 147 2.01 1.90 -14.97
C GLU A 147 1.06 3.09 -15.02
N ASP A 148 -0.16 2.92 -15.55
CA ASP A 148 -1.19 3.96 -15.52
C ASP A 148 -1.60 4.29 -14.08
N ALA A 149 -1.83 3.28 -13.25
CA ALA A 149 -2.12 3.46 -11.83
C ALA A 149 -1.00 4.20 -11.11
N ALA A 150 0.27 3.84 -11.38
CA ALA A 150 1.44 4.51 -10.81
C ALA A 150 1.50 5.99 -11.24
N LYS A 151 1.28 6.28 -12.54
CA LYS A 151 1.24 7.64 -13.06
C LYS A 151 0.13 8.47 -12.41
N ILE A 152 -1.07 7.90 -12.24
CA ILE A 152 -2.20 8.58 -11.60
C ILE A 152 -1.86 8.89 -10.14
N PHE A 153 -1.30 7.94 -9.40
CA PHE A 153 -0.87 8.17 -8.01
C PHE A 153 0.18 9.26 -7.91
N LEU A 154 1.27 9.16 -8.68
CA LEU A 154 2.33 10.14 -8.67
C LEU A 154 1.82 11.53 -9.09
N LYS A 155 0.89 11.61 -10.05
CA LYS A 155 0.26 12.87 -10.42
C LYS A 155 -0.54 13.45 -9.28
N LEU A 156 -1.39 12.67 -8.60
CA LEU A 156 -2.22 13.16 -7.49
C LEU A 156 -1.37 13.58 -6.28
N VAL A 157 -0.31 12.83 -5.97
CA VAL A 157 0.59 13.18 -4.88
C VAL A 157 1.45 14.40 -5.25
N SER A 158 2.04 14.44 -6.44
CA SER A 158 2.83 15.60 -6.87
C SER A 158 1.96 16.86 -7.03
N THR A 159 0.91 16.86 -7.84
CA THR A 159 0.08 18.07 -8.06
C THR A 159 -0.76 18.47 -6.85
N GLY A 160 -1.23 17.51 -6.05
CA GLY A 160 -2.01 17.77 -4.84
C GLY A 160 -1.17 18.25 -3.67
N PHE A 161 0.02 17.65 -3.45
CA PHE A 161 0.84 17.99 -2.29
C PHE A 161 1.93 19.04 -2.58
N THR A 162 2.54 19.07 -3.76
CA THR A 162 3.61 20.07 -4.01
C THR A 162 3.08 21.49 -4.25
N LYS A 163 1.95 21.64 -4.95
CA LYS A 163 1.34 22.96 -5.19
C LYS A 163 0.52 23.49 -4.02
N SER A 164 -0.16 22.63 -3.27
CA SER A 164 -1.04 23.05 -2.16
C SER A 164 -0.31 23.23 -0.82
N PHE A 165 0.87 22.62 -0.66
CA PHE A 165 1.63 22.62 0.60
C PHE A 165 2.99 23.34 0.51
N GLY A 166 3.16 24.22 -0.49
CA GLY A 166 4.27 25.18 -0.50
C GLY A 166 5.65 24.62 -0.89
N PHE A 167 5.73 23.42 -1.49
CA PHE A 167 6.97 22.97 -2.15
C PHE A 167 7.13 23.66 -3.50
N ILE A 168 7.22 24.99 -3.48
CA ILE A 168 7.63 25.79 -4.63
C ILE A 168 9.14 25.64 -4.70
N ASN A 169 9.63 24.99 -5.76
CA ASN A 169 11.01 25.21 -6.20
C ASN A 169 11.16 26.70 -6.47
N TYR A 170 11.91 27.41 -5.63
CA TYR A 170 12.51 28.66 -6.04
C TYR A 170 13.57 28.31 -7.08
N GLU A 171 13.19 28.29 -8.34
CA GLU A 171 14.14 28.43 -9.44
C GLU A 171 14.64 29.88 -9.42
N HIS A 172 15.92 30.06 -9.08
CA HIS A 172 16.73 31.21 -9.48
C HIS A 172 17.72 30.74 -10.54
#